data_AF-A0AAN9YIR9-F1
#
_entry.id   AF-A0AAN9YIR9-F1
#
_cell.length_a   1.000
_cell.length_b   1.000
_cell.length_c   1.000
_cell.angle_alpha   90.00
_cell.angle_beta   90.00
_cell.angle_gamma   90.00
#
_symmetry.space_group_name_H-M   'P 1'
#
loop_
_entity.id
_entity.type
_entity.pdbx_description
1 polymer ?
#
loop_
_entity_poly.entity_id
_entity_poly.type
_entity_poly.pdbx_seq_one_letter_code
_entity_poly.pdbx_strand_id
1 'polypeptide(L)'
;MIRTDAYHTLTDTSDYHLLAIDYRGFGKSTGVPSESGLIQDGIAAVNWARDIAGIPSHRIVIMGQSLGTAVTSAVAEHFAMQGIEFAGVILIAGFSDMQTLLTTYMGAGVIPILSPIRAIPPLLRFFQRFIVDKWRSADRLANLVSTTRDRLRLTLIHAKNDRNILCHESDTLFRYAAGAAAGEDLNNEKFVSWKEERTKRKDDGSFVSIVTAKPDIVIRQELLRYGGHNDIMLSSHIALAVLRSFESVAEEPLTQPPETA
;
A
#
# COMPACT_ATOMS: atom_id res chain seq x y z
N MET A 1 -14.00 10.17 -14.28
CA MET A 1 -12.62 10.11 -14.76
C MET A 1 -11.69 10.14 -13.54
N ILE A 2 -11.85 9.16 -12.63
CA ILE A 2 -11.42 9.28 -11.21
C ILE A 2 -9.91 9.39 -11.03
N ARG A 3 -9.11 8.81 -11.95
CA ARG A 3 -7.65 8.74 -11.80
C ARG A 3 -6.96 10.10 -11.94
N THR A 4 -7.37 10.90 -12.92
CA THR A 4 -6.79 12.24 -13.14
C THR A 4 -7.20 13.21 -12.03
N ASP A 5 -8.46 13.13 -11.59
CA ASP A 5 -8.97 13.93 -10.46
C ASP A 5 -8.19 13.64 -9.16
N ALA A 6 -7.82 12.38 -8.93
CA ALA A 6 -6.97 12.00 -7.79
C ALA A 6 -5.56 12.57 -7.88
N TYR A 7 -4.97 12.67 -9.08
CA TYR A 7 -3.66 13.29 -9.24
C TYR A 7 -3.71 14.78 -8.95
N HIS A 8 -4.71 15.48 -9.48
CA HIS A 8 -4.98 16.89 -9.14
C HIS A 8 -5.14 17.11 -7.64
N THR A 9 -5.95 16.26 -6.99
CA THR A 9 -6.16 16.33 -5.53
C THR A 9 -4.84 16.21 -4.74
N LEU A 10 -3.87 15.44 -5.24
CA LEU A 10 -2.56 15.30 -4.61
C LEU A 10 -1.62 16.48 -4.92
N THR A 11 -1.64 17.00 -6.15
CA THR A 11 -0.61 17.96 -6.60
C THR A 11 -1.02 19.42 -6.53
N ASP A 12 -2.32 19.75 -6.60
CA ASP A 12 -2.79 21.12 -6.83
C ASP A 12 -2.41 22.08 -5.68
N THR A 13 -2.23 21.57 -4.46
CA THR A 13 -1.90 22.37 -3.28
C THR A 13 -0.63 21.89 -2.57
N SER A 14 0.26 21.19 -3.27
CA SER A 14 1.41 20.51 -2.67
C SER A 14 2.73 20.95 -3.28
N ASP A 15 3.79 20.97 -2.46
CA ASP A 15 5.16 21.30 -2.90
C ASP A 15 5.93 20.07 -3.43
N TYR A 16 5.23 19.05 -3.93
CA TYR A 16 5.81 17.84 -4.51
C TYR A 16 5.29 17.58 -5.91
N HIS A 17 6.07 16.83 -6.69
CA HIS A 17 5.71 16.40 -8.03
C HIS A 17 5.17 14.97 -8.03
N LEU A 18 4.21 14.69 -8.91
CA LEU A 18 3.68 13.34 -9.13
C LEU A 18 4.20 12.79 -10.45
N LEU A 19 4.91 11.67 -10.39
CA LEU A 19 5.28 10.87 -11.56
C LEU A 19 4.30 9.71 -11.70
N ALA A 20 3.47 9.73 -12.74
CA ALA A 20 2.61 8.61 -13.11
C ALA A 20 3.15 7.95 -14.38
N ILE A 21 3.21 6.61 -14.37
CA ILE A 21 3.64 5.83 -15.52
C ILE A 21 2.53 4.86 -15.96
N ASP A 22 2.47 4.61 -17.27
CA ASP A 22 1.75 3.48 -17.82
C ASP A 22 2.65 2.25 -17.79
N TYR A 23 2.25 1.20 -17.07
CA TYR A 23 2.93 -0.10 -17.15
C TYR A 23 2.85 -0.69 -18.57
N ARG A 24 3.78 -1.59 -18.91
CA ARG A 24 3.77 -2.29 -20.20
C ARG A 24 2.41 -2.95 -20.48
N GLY A 25 1.87 -2.68 -21.66
CA GLY A 25 0.54 -3.16 -22.07
C GLY A 25 -0.64 -2.37 -21.50
N PHE A 26 -0.41 -1.23 -20.85
CA PHE A 26 -1.44 -0.27 -20.42
C PHE A 26 -1.24 1.09 -21.09
N GLY A 27 -2.33 1.85 -21.20
CA GLY A 27 -2.32 3.21 -21.74
C GLY A 27 -1.61 3.28 -23.09
N LYS A 28 -0.50 4.01 -23.16
CA LYS A 28 0.34 4.11 -24.37
C LYS A 28 1.58 3.20 -24.37
N SER A 29 1.85 2.51 -23.26
CA SER A 29 3.03 1.65 -23.12
C SER A 29 2.87 0.33 -23.87
N THR A 30 3.88 -0.03 -24.66
CA THR A 30 3.92 -1.29 -25.43
C THR A 30 4.18 -2.51 -24.54
N GLY A 31 4.00 -3.72 -25.08
CA GLY A 31 4.35 -4.98 -24.41
C GLY A 31 3.15 -5.72 -23.82
N VAL A 32 3.43 -6.77 -23.05
CA VAL A 32 2.41 -7.63 -22.41
C VAL A 32 2.65 -7.60 -20.89
N PRO A 33 1.61 -7.36 -20.08
CA PRO A 33 1.76 -7.31 -18.62
C PRO A 33 2.07 -8.70 -18.06
N SER A 34 3.02 -8.75 -17.11
CA SER A 34 3.37 -9.89 -16.26
C SER A 34 3.87 -9.36 -14.91
N GLU A 35 3.86 -10.17 -13.84
CA GLU A 35 4.42 -9.75 -12.53
C GLU A 35 5.84 -9.21 -12.67
N SER A 36 6.74 -9.99 -13.27
CA SER A 36 8.13 -9.57 -13.49
C SER A 36 8.24 -8.30 -14.34
N GLY A 37 7.38 -8.14 -15.34
CA GLY A 37 7.39 -6.99 -16.23
C GLY A 37 6.94 -5.71 -15.56
N LEU A 38 5.86 -5.76 -14.79
CA LEU A 38 5.34 -4.61 -14.05
C LEU A 38 6.34 -4.17 -12.95
N ILE A 39 7.00 -5.12 -12.28
CA ILE A 39 8.07 -4.82 -11.32
C ILE A 39 9.24 -4.11 -12.01
N GLN A 40 9.67 -4.59 -13.18
CA GLN A 40 10.73 -3.94 -13.97
C GLN A 40 10.36 -2.52 -14.37
N ASP A 41 9.12 -2.28 -14.78
CA ASP A 41 8.64 -0.95 -15.15
C ASP A 41 8.64 0.00 -13.95
N GLY A 42 8.25 -0.47 -12.76
CA GLY A 42 8.34 0.29 -11.51
C GLY A 42 9.79 0.60 -11.11
N ILE A 43 10.71 -0.36 -11.25
CA ILE A 43 12.15 -0.15 -11.04
C ILE A 43 12.69 0.91 -12.02
N ALA A 44 12.29 0.82 -13.29
CA ALA A 44 12.70 1.77 -14.32
C ALA A 44 12.23 3.20 -14.01
N ALA A 45 11.01 3.37 -13.50
CA ALA A 45 10.51 4.68 -13.08
C ALA A 45 11.32 5.27 -11.91
N VAL A 46 11.66 4.45 -10.90
CA VAL A 46 12.50 4.90 -9.79
C VAL A 46 13.91 5.24 -10.25
N ASN A 47 14.54 4.42 -11.09
CA ASN A 47 15.86 4.70 -11.65
C ASN A 47 15.84 5.99 -12.49
N TRP A 48 14.79 6.21 -13.30
CA TRP A 48 14.65 7.47 -14.01
C TRP A 48 14.59 8.67 -13.05
N ALA A 49 13.78 8.59 -12.00
CA ALA A 49 13.65 9.68 -11.01
C ALA A 49 14.98 9.96 -10.28
N ARG A 50 15.72 8.92 -9.92
CA ARG A 50 17.00 9.04 -9.21
C ARG A 50 18.14 9.47 -10.10
N ASP A 51 18.32 8.78 -11.21
CA ASP A 51 19.56 8.84 -11.99
C ASP A 51 19.46 9.86 -13.14
N ILE A 52 18.25 10.10 -13.66
CA ILE A 52 18.03 11.07 -14.76
C ILE A 52 17.50 12.39 -14.22
N ALA A 53 16.47 12.37 -13.38
CA ALA A 53 15.93 13.59 -12.76
C ALA A 53 16.73 14.05 -11.53
N GLY A 54 17.72 13.27 -11.07
CA GLY A 54 18.63 13.65 -10.00
C GLY A 54 17.98 13.74 -8.61
N ILE A 55 16.82 13.09 -8.40
CA ILE A 55 16.09 13.16 -7.13
C ILE A 55 16.64 12.11 -6.16
N PRO A 56 17.18 12.50 -4.99
CA PRO A 56 17.69 11.52 -4.03
C PRO A 56 16.57 10.68 -3.43
N SER A 57 16.84 9.42 -3.08
CA SER A 57 15.80 8.47 -2.64
C SER A 57 15.04 8.90 -1.39
N HIS A 58 15.70 9.59 -0.45
CA HIS A 58 15.07 10.18 0.74
C HIS A 58 14.11 11.35 0.42
N ARG A 59 13.99 11.76 -0.85
CA ARG A 59 12.97 12.70 -1.36
C ARG A 59 11.93 12.03 -2.27
N ILE A 60 11.94 10.71 -2.38
CA ILE A 60 11.00 9.95 -3.22
C ILE A 60 10.03 9.20 -2.31
N VAL A 61 8.73 9.33 -2.58
CA VAL A 61 7.68 8.47 -2.04
C VAL A 61 7.19 7.56 -3.16
N ILE A 62 7.14 6.26 -2.92
CA ILE A 62 6.55 5.31 -3.85
C ILE A 62 5.16 4.90 -3.33
N MET A 63 4.16 4.97 -4.22
CA MET A 63 2.77 4.74 -3.86
C MET A 63 2.10 3.84 -4.89
N GLY A 64 1.36 2.83 -4.42
CA GLY A 64 0.58 1.92 -5.25
C GLY A 64 -0.84 1.78 -4.76
N GLN A 65 -1.79 1.55 -5.68
CA GLN A 65 -3.17 1.22 -5.36
C GLN A 65 -3.57 -0.11 -6.02
N SER A 66 -4.31 -0.96 -5.30
CA SER A 66 -4.76 -2.26 -5.81
C SER A 66 -3.58 -3.12 -6.29
N LEU A 67 -3.56 -3.57 -7.55
CA LEU A 67 -2.40 -4.24 -8.17
C LEU A 67 -1.09 -3.47 -8.01
N GLY A 68 -1.15 -2.14 -8.05
CA GLY A 68 0.01 -1.28 -7.83
C GLY A 68 0.66 -1.50 -6.47
N THR A 69 -0.08 -1.97 -5.45
CA THR A 69 0.51 -2.26 -4.13
C THR A 69 1.51 -3.40 -4.19
N ALA A 70 1.21 -4.45 -4.95
CA ALA A 70 2.10 -5.59 -5.09
C ALA A 70 3.38 -5.23 -5.87
N VAL A 71 3.23 -4.38 -6.90
CA VAL A 71 4.37 -3.79 -7.63
C VAL A 71 5.19 -2.89 -6.70
N THR A 72 4.56 -1.97 -5.99
CA THR A 72 5.23 -1.04 -5.06
C THR A 72 5.98 -1.79 -3.97
N SER A 73 5.41 -2.85 -3.38
CA SER A 73 6.09 -3.69 -2.39
C SER A 73 7.35 -4.35 -2.97
N ALA A 74 7.28 -4.87 -4.19
CA ALA A 74 8.43 -5.49 -4.86
C ALA A 74 9.51 -4.49 -5.25
N VAL A 75 9.13 -3.30 -5.72
CA VAL A 75 10.06 -2.21 -6.02
C VAL A 75 10.75 -1.73 -4.73
N ALA A 76 9.98 -1.52 -3.65
CA ALA A 76 10.50 -1.12 -2.35
C ALA A 76 11.55 -2.12 -1.84
N GLU A 77 11.20 -3.41 -1.83
CA GLU A 77 12.09 -4.50 -1.43
C GLU A 77 13.37 -4.53 -2.29
N HIS A 78 13.24 -4.42 -3.61
CA HIS A 78 14.38 -4.44 -4.54
C HIS A 78 15.43 -3.36 -4.23
N PHE A 79 14.99 -2.13 -3.92
CA PHE A 79 15.89 -1.04 -3.57
C PHE A 79 16.41 -1.15 -2.13
N ALA A 80 15.59 -1.61 -1.18
CA ALA A 80 16.03 -1.84 0.20
C ALA A 80 17.17 -2.87 0.27
N MET A 81 17.11 -3.95 -0.52
CA MET A 81 18.20 -4.93 -0.65
C MET A 81 19.52 -4.33 -1.14
N GLN A 82 19.47 -3.19 -1.82
CA GLN A 82 20.64 -2.43 -2.28
C GLN A 82 21.06 -1.33 -1.30
N GLY A 83 20.40 -1.23 -0.14
CA GLY A 83 20.61 -0.17 0.85
C GLY A 83 20.05 1.18 0.40
N ILE A 84 19.10 1.20 -0.54
CA ILE A 84 18.41 2.40 -0.99
C ILE A 84 17.03 2.45 -0.35
N GLU A 85 16.82 3.47 0.48
CA GLU A 85 15.58 3.67 1.22
C GLU A 85 14.88 4.96 0.76
N PHE A 86 13.55 4.90 0.77
CA PHE A 86 12.67 5.97 0.29
C PHE A 86 12.18 6.86 1.43
N ALA A 87 11.70 8.06 1.09
CA ALA A 87 11.00 8.91 2.05
C ALA A 87 9.78 8.16 2.63
N GLY A 88 9.04 7.45 1.79
CA GLY A 88 7.95 6.58 2.24
C GLY A 88 7.45 5.62 1.18
N VAL A 89 6.74 4.60 1.67
CA VAL A 89 6.06 3.57 0.89
C VAL A 89 4.58 3.57 1.29
N ILE A 90 3.70 3.81 0.32
CA ILE A 90 2.26 3.93 0.57
C ILE A 90 1.50 2.87 -0.25
N LEU A 91 0.76 2.00 0.44
CA LEU A 91 -0.08 0.99 -0.19
C LEU A 91 -1.55 1.28 0.07
N ILE A 92 -2.34 1.40 -0.99
CA ILE A 92 -3.75 1.78 -0.92
C ILE A 92 -4.62 0.65 -1.45
N ALA A 93 -5.59 0.20 -0.67
CA ALA A 93 -6.47 -0.90 -1.03
C ALA A 93 -5.68 -2.12 -1.54
N GLY A 94 -4.65 -2.52 -0.79
CA GLY A 94 -3.73 -3.59 -1.17
C GLY A 94 -4.25 -4.98 -0.84
N PHE A 95 -3.60 -5.99 -1.41
CA PHE A 95 -3.86 -7.40 -1.12
C PHE A 95 -2.57 -8.14 -0.76
N SER A 96 -2.70 -9.15 0.10
CA SER A 96 -1.59 -9.93 0.63
C SER A 96 -1.00 -10.90 -0.40
N ASP A 97 -1.87 -11.60 -1.13
CA ASP A 97 -1.53 -12.44 -2.27
C ASP A 97 -2.73 -12.62 -3.21
N MET A 98 -2.46 -12.97 -4.47
CA MET A 98 -3.50 -13.11 -5.49
C MET A 98 -4.42 -14.34 -5.25
N GLN A 99 -3.93 -15.37 -4.56
CA GLN A 99 -4.69 -16.60 -4.33
C GLN A 99 -5.76 -16.41 -3.24
N THR A 100 -5.44 -15.66 -2.19
CA THR A 100 -6.38 -15.26 -1.13
C THR A 100 -7.46 -14.35 -1.69
N LEU A 101 -7.10 -13.43 -2.60
CA LEU A 101 -8.05 -12.60 -3.32
C LEU A 101 -9.03 -13.46 -4.14
N LEU A 102 -8.53 -14.43 -4.92
CA LEU A 102 -9.38 -15.38 -5.68
C LEU A 102 -10.24 -16.27 -4.79
N THR A 103 -9.70 -16.74 -3.66
CA THR A 103 -10.40 -17.63 -2.72
C THR A 103 -11.52 -16.87 -2.00
N THR A 104 -11.27 -15.62 -1.58
CA THR A 104 -12.29 -14.73 -1.03
C THR A 104 -13.38 -14.42 -2.05
N TYR A 105 -13.00 -14.19 -3.32
CA TYR A 105 -13.97 -14.00 -4.40
C TYR A 105 -14.82 -15.24 -4.70
N MET A 106 -14.27 -16.45 -4.54
CA MET A 106 -15.00 -17.70 -4.81
C MET A 106 -15.79 -18.22 -3.59
N GLY A 107 -15.26 -18.08 -2.37
CA GLY A 107 -15.81 -18.66 -1.15
C GLY A 107 -16.99 -17.89 -0.53
N ALA A 108 -17.13 -16.60 -0.80
CA ALA A 108 -18.22 -15.80 -0.27
C ALA A 108 -19.60 -16.12 -0.90
N GLY A 109 -19.69 -16.94 -1.94
CA GLY A 109 -20.93 -17.15 -2.71
C GLY A 109 -21.44 -15.88 -3.43
N VAL A 110 -20.69 -14.79 -3.29
CA VAL A 110 -20.89 -13.49 -3.91
C VAL A 110 -20.06 -13.52 -5.20
N ILE A 111 -20.59 -14.13 -6.27
CA ILE A 111 -20.19 -13.76 -7.63
C ILE A 111 -21.16 -12.68 -8.15
N PRO A 112 -20.94 -11.38 -7.89
CA PRO A 112 -21.47 -10.30 -8.71
C PRO A 112 -20.36 -9.62 -9.54
N ILE A 113 -19.13 -10.17 -9.57
CA ILE A 113 -18.02 -9.59 -10.33
C ILE A 113 -17.93 -10.13 -11.77
N LEU A 114 -18.73 -11.12 -12.16
CA LEU A 114 -18.80 -11.58 -13.56
C LEU A 114 -20.12 -11.29 -14.28
N SER A 115 -21.10 -10.67 -13.60
CA SER A 115 -22.39 -10.38 -14.24
C SER A 115 -22.35 -9.15 -15.15
N PRO A 116 -21.69 -8.01 -14.81
CA PRO A 116 -21.48 -6.93 -15.77
C PRO A 116 -20.17 -7.07 -16.58
N ILE A 117 -19.18 -7.83 -16.11
CA ILE A 117 -17.83 -7.92 -16.74
C ILE A 117 -17.80 -8.89 -17.94
N ARG A 118 -18.83 -9.73 -18.14
CA ARG A 118 -19.00 -10.47 -19.42
C ARG A 118 -19.13 -9.54 -20.64
N ALA A 119 -19.49 -8.28 -20.44
CA ALA A 119 -19.60 -7.30 -21.52
C ALA A 119 -18.24 -6.72 -21.97
N ILE A 120 -17.13 -6.95 -21.24
CA ILE A 120 -15.79 -6.46 -21.58
C ILE A 120 -14.76 -7.61 -21.56
N PRO A 121 -14.73 -8.44 -22.61
CA PRO A 121 -13.81 -9.59 -22.74
C PRO A 121 -12.31 -9.33 -22.53
N PRO A 122 -11.72 -8.16 -22.84
CA PRO A 122 -10.29 -7.92 -22.58
C PRO A 122 -9.96 -7.80 -21.08
N LEU A 123 -10.84 -7.23 -20.26
CA LEU A 123 -10.60 -7.06 -18.82
C LEU A 123 -10.64 -8.39 -18.07
N LEU A 124 -11.50 -9.32 -18.48
CA LEU A 124 -11.54 -10.67 -17.93
C LEU A 124 -10.27 -11.47 -18.25
N ARG A 125 -9.84 -11.45 -19.51
CA ARG A 125 -8.61 -12.11 -19.97
C ARG A 125 -7.36 -11.51 -19.33
N PHE A 126 -7.42 -10.22 -19.03
CA PHE A 126 -6.43 -9.51 -18.23
C PHE A 126 -6.34 -10.11 -16.81
N PHE A 127 -7.45 -10.21 -16.06
CA PHE A 127 -7.44 -10.79 -14.71
C PHE A 127 -7.00 -12.26 -14.68
N GLN A 128 -7.37 -13.06 -15.69
CA GLN A 128 -6.95 -14.47 -15.79
C GLN A 128 -5.43 -14.67 -15.91
N ARG A 129 -4.70 -13.69 -16.47
CA ARG A 129 -3.23 -13.78 -16.59
C ARG A 129 -2.52 -13.58 -15.25
N PHE A 130 -3.09 -12.75 -14.37
CA PHE A 130 -2.54 -12.56 -13.02
C PHE A 130 -2.76 -13.75 -12.10
N ILE A 131 -3.65 -14.68 -12.43
CA ILE A 131 -3.88 -15.91 -11.63
C ILE A 131 -2.62 -16.80 -11.59
N VAL A 132 -1.78 -16.75 -12.63
CA VAL A 132 -0.52 -17.51 -12.69
C VAL A 132 0.58 -16.84 -11.86
N ASP A 133 0.51 -15.52 -11.70
CA ASP A 133 1.47 -14.73 -10.94
C ASP A 133 1.15 -14.81 -9.43
N LYS A 134 2.19 -14.90 -8.59
CA LYS A 134 2.00 -15.20 -7.16
C LYS A 134 1.77 -13.96 -6.32
N TRP A 135 2.33 -12.81 -6.70
CA TRP A 135 2.15 -11.52 -6.03
C TRP A 135 2.23 -11.59 -4.49
N ARG A 136 3.36 -12.08 -3.96
CA ARG A 136 3.58 -12.32 -2.52
C ARG A 136 3.84 -11.02 -1.72
N SER A 137 2.90 -10.08 -1.74
CA SER A 137 3.06 -8.75 -1.14
C SER A 137 3.40 -8.79 0.34
N ALA A 138 2.80 -9.71 1.11
CA ALA A 138 3.05 -9.84 2.54
C ALA A 138 4.51 -10.20 2.86
N ASP A 139 5.06 -11.19 2.16
CA ASP A 139 6.46 -11.60 2.34
C ASP A 139 7.43 -10.49 1.94
N ARG A 140 7.12 -9.77 0.84
CA ARG A 140 7.95 -8.65 0.37
C ARG A 140 7.97 -7.50 1.38
N LEU A 141 6.86 -7.23 2.06
CA LEU A 141 6.81 -6.23 3.13
C LEU A 141 7.62 -6.67 4.36
N ALA A 142 7.53 -7.94 4.76
CA ALA A 142 8.36 -8.47 5.84
C ALA A 142 9.85 -8.35 5.51
N ASN A 143 10.24 -8.66 4.26
CA ASN A 143 11.62 -8.52 3.78
C ASN A 143 12.06 -7.05 3.73
N LEU A 144 11.21 -6.15 3.23
CA LEU A 144 11.46 -4.70 3.21
C LEU A 144 11.78 -4.19 4.61
N VAL A 145 10.93 -4.52 5.59
CA VAL A 145 11.12 -4.13 6.99
C VAL A 145 12.42 -4.71 7.55
N SER A 146 12.66 -6.01 7.34
CA SER A 146 13.83 -6.71 7.88
C SER A 146 15.16 -6.24 7.27
N THR A 147 15.12 -5.71 6.04
CA THR A 147 16.32 -5.27 5.30
C THR A 147 16.61 -3.78 5.49
N THR A 148 15.67 -3.02 6.06
CA THR A 148 15.84 -1.59 6.34
C THR A 148 16.98 -1.38 7.35
N ARG A 149 17.89 -0.46 7.04
CA ARG A 149 19.11 -0.13 7.79
C ARG A 149 19.07 1.24 8.43
N ASP A 150 18.32 2.19 7.90
CA ASP A 150 18.25 3.55 8.44
C ASP A 150 16.82 3.96 8.78
N ARG A 151 15.95 4.13 7.77
CA ARG A 151 14.60 4.68 7.94
C ARG A 151 13.57 4.04 7.03
N LEU A 152 12.41 3.72 7.60
CA LEU A 152 11.22 3.31 6.84
C LEU A 152 9.96 4.04 7.34
N ARG A 153 9.19 4.56 6.38
CA ARG A 153 7.79 4.99 6.58
C ARG A 153 6.90 4.15 5.67
N LEU A 154 6.23 3.16 6.24
CA LEU A 154 5.29 2.30 5.53
C LEU A 154 3.87 2.67 5.96
N THR A 155 3.03 3.10 5.02
CA THR A 155 1.62 3.41 5.28
C THR A 155 0.71 2.52 4.45
N LEU A 156 -0.22 1.83 5.12
CA LEU A 156 -1.26 0.99 4.52
C LEU A 156 -2.61 1.68 4.71
N ILE A 157 -3.34 1.97 3.65
CA ILE A 157 -4.64 2.67 3.72
C ILE A 157 -5.70 1.83 3.03
N HIS A 158 -6.82 1.56 3.72
CA HIS A 158 -7.93 0.78 3.16
C HIS A 158 -9.27 1.40 3.53
N ALA A 159 -10.30 1.22 2.70
CA ALA A 159 -11.66 1.64 3.03
C ALA A 159 -12.48 0.45 3.56
N LYS A 160 -13.18 0.64 4.67
CA LYS A 160 -14.08 -0.36 5.27
C LYS A 160 -15.18 -0.81 4.31
N ASN A 161 -15.66 0.11 3.47
CA ASN A 161 -16.69 -0.15 2.47
C ASN A 161 -16.12 -0.56 1.10
N ASP A 162 -14.84 -0.96 1.02
CA ASP A 162 -14.28 -1.56 -0.20
C ASP A 162 -14.94 -2.93 -0.45
N ARG A 163 -15.70 -3.01 -1.55
CA ARG A 163 -16.42 -4.22 -1.98
C ARG A 163 -15.58 -5.09 -2.92
N ASN A 164 -14.44 -4.57 -3.38
CA ASN A 164 -13.55 -5.26 -4.29
C ASN A 164 -12.52 -6.01 -3.46
N ILE A 165 -11.78 -5.33 -2.59
CA ILE A 165 -10.75 -5.95 -1.77
C ILE A 165 -11.15 -5.79 -0.31
N LEU A 166 -11.40 -6.92 0.36
CA LEU A 166 -11.84 -6.89 1.75
C LEU A 166 -10.72 -6.34 2.64
N CYS A 167 -11.11 -5.56 3.66
CA CYS A 167 -10.16 -4.90 4.55
C CYS A 167 -9.27 -5.85 5.37
N HIS A 168 -9.62 -7.13 5.50
CA HIS A 168 -8.79 -8.13 6.17
C HIS A 168 -7.45 -8.38 5.45
N GLU A 169 -7.38 -8.07 4.16
CA GLU A 169 -6.14 -8.11 3.39
C GLU A 169 -5.11 -7.10 3.91
N SER A 170 -5.59 -5.89 4.28
CA SER A 170 -4.78 -4.86 4.91
C SER A 170 -4.22 -5.35 6.26
N ASP A 171 -5.01 -6.10 7.02
CA ASP A 171 -4.58 -6.69 8.30
C ASP A 171 -3.48 -7.75 8.10
N THR A 172 -3.57 -8.54 7.04
CA THR A 172 -2.53 -9.52 6.70
C THR A 172 -1.22 -8.82 6.31
N LEU A 173 -1.29 -7.81 5.44
CA LEU A 173 -0.11 -6.99 5.08
C LEU A 173 0.52 -6.33 6.31
N PHE A 174 -0.30 -5.73 7.17
CA PHE A 174 0.16 -5.09 8.40
C PHE A 174 0.78 -6.09 9.35
N ARG A 175 0.20 -7.29 9.53
CA ARG A 175 0.72 -8.33 10.41
C ARG A 175 2.12 -8.79 10.02
N TYR A 176 2.36 -9.02 8.74
CA TYR A 176 3.69 -9.44 8.25
C TYR A 176 4.73 -8.35 8.45
N ALA A 177 4.40 -7.11 8.09
CA ALA A 177 5.30 -5.97 8.28
C ALA A 177 5.58 -5.72 9.78
N ALA A 178 4.53 -5.73 10.61
CA ALA A 178 4.62 -5.49 12.05
C ALA A 178 5.36 -6.61 12.78
N GLY A 179 5.12 -7.88 12.41
CA GLY A 179 5.85 -9.03 12.96
C GLY A 179 7.34 -8.96 12.65
N ALA A 180 7.69 -8.61 11.41
CA ALA A 180 9.09 -8.37 11.02
C ALA A 180 9.73 -7.23 11.82
N ALA A 181 9.00 -6.13 12.06
CA ALA A 181 9.49 -5.00 12.85
C ALA A 181 9.66 -5.35 14.34
N ALA A 182 8.77 -6.18 14.88
CA ALA A 182 8.81 -6.62 16.28
C ALA A 182 9.82 -7.76 16.52
N GLY A 183 10.30 -8.42 15.47
CA GLY A 183 11.09 -9.65 15.59
C GLY A 183 10.27 -10.83 16.13
N GLU A 184 8.95 -10.80 15.96
CA GLU A 184 8.02 -11.80 16.49
C GLU A 184 7.18 -12.42 15.37
N ASP A 185 7.00 -13.74 15.40
CA ASP A 185 6.02 -14.41 14.56
C ASP A 185 4.61 -14.23 15.15
N LEU A 186 3.91 -13.21 14.63
CA LEU A 186 2.54 -12.89 15.00
C LEU A 186 1.58 -13.83 14.25
N ASN A 187 1.28 -14.97 14.87
CA ASN A 187 0.16 -15.81 14.43
C ASN A 187 -1.19 -15.05 14.55
N ASN A 188 -2.24 -15.55 13.89
CA ASN A 188 -3.51 -14.82 13.78
C ASN A 188 -4.13 -14.48 15.15
N GLU A 189 -4.08 -15.38 16.12
CA GLU A 189 -4.67 -15.17 17.45
C GLU A 189 -3.93 -14.11 18.25
N LYS A 190 -2.60 -14.21 18.31
CA LYS A 190 -1.75 -13.23 19.01
C LYS A 190 -1.84 -11.86 18.36
N PHE A 191 -1.92 -11.80 17.03
CA PHE A 191 -1.97 -10.55 16.30
C PHE A 191 -3.19 -9.70 16.68
N VAL A 192 -4.35 -10.29 16.91
CA VAL A 192 -5.58 -9.53 17.21
C VAL A 192 -5.42 -8.72 18.51
N SER A 193 -5.01 -9.37 19.61
CA SER A 193 -4.79 -8.67 20.88
C SER A 193 -3.62 -7.69 20.78
N TRP A 194 -2.51 -8.11 20.15
CA TRP A 194 -1.32 -7.29 19.97
C TRP A 194 -1.61 -6.00 19.18
N LYS A 195 -2.45 -6.10 18.14
CA LYS A 195 -2.86 -4.96 17.32
C LYS A 195 -3.81 -4.04 18.08
N GLU A 196 -4.73 -4.58 18.89
CA GLU A 196 -5.72 -3.76 19.60
C GLU A 196 -5.05 -2.74 20.53
N GLU A 197 -4.00 -3.14 21.25
CA GLU A 197 -3.20 -2.26 22.11
C GLU A 197 -2.55 -1.08 21.35
N ARG A 198 -2.35 -1.24 20.04
CA ARG A 198 -1.66 -0.29 19.16
C ARG A 198 -2.62 0.44 18.22
N THR A 199 -3.93 0.28 18.43
CA THR A 199 -4.97 0.79 17.54
C THR A 199 -5.80 1.87 18.23
N LYS A 200 -5.83 3.06 17.62
CA LYS A 200 -6.82 4.09 17.96
C LYS A 200 -8.04 3.93 17.06
N ARG A 201 -9.16 3.55 17.66
CA ARG A 201 -10.45 3.42 16.98
C ARG A 201 -11.27 4.70 17.12
N LYS A 202 -12.05 5.03 16.10
CA LYS A 202 -13.09 6.06 16.16
C LYS A 202 -14.46 5.40 16.21
N ASP A 203 -15.45 6.13 16.74
CA ASP A 203 -16.84 5.66 16.89
C ASP A 203 -17.49 5.26 15.57
N ASP A 204 -16.97 5.81 14.47
CA ASP A 204 -17.47 5.57 13.12
C ASP A 204 -16.93 4.27 12.48
N GLY A 205 -16.11 3.52 13.23
CA GLY A 205 -15.51 2.26 12.84
C GLY A 205 -14.26 2.39 11.98
N SER A 206 -13.75 3.62 11.76
CA SER A 206 -12.40 3.84 11.26
C SER A 206 -11.35 3.63 12.36
N PHE A 207 -10.12 3.34 11.97
CA PHE A 207 -9.03 3.20 12.92
C PHE A 207 -7.67 3.56 12.34
N VAL A 208 -6.72 3.82 13.24
CA VAL A 208 -5.30 3.94 12.92
C VAL A 208 -4.51 3.02 13.86
N SER A 209 -3.69 2.14 13.30
CA SER A 209 -2.73 1.31 14.03
C SER A 209 -1.31 1.76 13.69
N ILE A 210 -0.44 1.93 14.69
CA ILE A 210 0.95 2.39 14.48
C ILE A 210 1.91 1.47 15.21
N VAL A 211 2.97 1.08 14.52
CA VAL A 211 4.08 0.29 15.05
C VAL A 211 5.36 1.04 14.77
N THR A 212 6.20 1.14 15.78
CA THR A 212 7.54 1.73 15.66
C THR A 212 8.59 0.71 16.06
N ALA A 213 9.73 0.72 15.37
CA ALA A 213 10.87 -0.15 15.65
C ALA A 213 12.19 0.56 15.32
N LYS A 214 13.30 0.08 15.89
CA LYS A 214 14.64 0.53 15.51
C LYS A 214 15.01 -0.02 14.13
N PRO A 215 15.84 0.67 13.31
CA PRO A 215 16.56 1.92 13.58
C PRO A 215 15.66 3.18 13.61
N ASP A 216 14.86 3.41 12.57
CA ASP A 216 13.77 4.42 12.51
C ASP A 216 12.65 3.92 11.59
N ILE A 217 11.95 2.86 12.03
CA ILE A 217 10.87 2.23 11.27
C ILE A 217 9.53 2.65 11.86
N VAL A 218 8.63 3.15 11.01
CA VAL A 218 7.23 3.42 11.34
C VAL A 218 6.34 2.71 10.33
N ILE A 219 5.48 1.83 10.83
CA ILE A 219 4.46 1.13 10.06
C ILE A 219 3.10 1.62 10.55
N ARG A 220 2.33 2.22 9.64
CA ARG A 220 1.02 2.80 9.92
C ARG A 220 -0.03 2.10 9.08
N GLN A 221 -1.13 1.67 9.71
CA GLN A 221 -2.31 1.17 9.04
C GLN A 221 -3.48 2.10 9.33
N GLU A 222 -4.18 2.54 8.29
CA GLU A 222 -5.39 3.37 8.40
C GLU A 222 -6.56 2.65 7.72
N LEU A 223 -7.62 2.40 8.48
CA LEU A 223 -8.90 1.96 7.92
C LEU A 223 -9.85 3.15 7.91
N LEU A 224 -10.22 3.61 6.72
CA LEU A 224 -11.18 4.68 6.52
C LEU A 224 -12.60 4.13 6.47
N ARG A 225 -13.58 4.90 6.97
CA ARG A 225 -14.99 4.47 6.94
C ARG A 225 -15.54 4.37 5.51
N TYR A 226 -15.15 5.31 4.65
CA TYR A 226 -15.68 5.49 3.30
C TYR A 226 -14.56 5.73 2.28
N GLY A 227 -14.91 5.65 0.99
CA GLY A 227 -14.00 5.80 -0.15
C GLY A 227 -14.09 4.63 -1.13
N GLY A 228 -14.56 3.45 -0.69
CA GLY A 228 -14.58 2.26 -1.52
C GLY A 228 -13.20 1.95 -2.12
N HIS A 229 -13.18 1.26 -3.26
CA HIS A 229 -11.91 0.86 -3.90
C HIS A 229 -11.19 2.01 -4.62
N ASN A 230 -11.93 2.95 -5.21
CA ASN A 230 -11.39 3.99 -6.09
C ASN A 230 -11.41 5.38 -5.46
N ASP A 231 -12.54 5.79 -4.86
CA ASP A 231 -12.71 7.15 -4.33
C ASP A 231 -11.86 7.39 -3.07
N ILE A 232 -11.32 6.33 -2.47
CA ILE A 232 -10.32 6.42 -1.39
C ILE A 232 -9.11 7.25 -1.80
N MET A 233 -8.77 7.26 -3.10
CA MET A 233 -7.68 8.07 -3.66
C MET A 233 -7.93 9.58 -3.55
N LEU A 234 -9.20 10.01 -3.45
CA LEU A 234 -9.59 11.41 -3.28
C LEU A 234 -9.59 11.84 -1.80
N SER A 235 -9.27 10.91 -0.89
CA SER A 235 -9.25 11.21 0.54
C SER A 235 -8.03 12.06 0.92
N SER A 236 -8.25 13.05 1.79
CA SER A 236 -7.17 13.81 2.42
C SER A 236 -6.15 12.92 3.16
N HIS A 237 -6.54 11.72 3.59
CA HIS A 237 -5.65 10.75 4.23
C HIS A 237 -4.50 10.33 3.31
N ILE A 238 -4.71 10.30 1.99
CA ILE A 238 -3.65 9.97 1.03
C ILE A 238 -2.62 11.11 0.96
N ALA A 239 -3.09 12.35 0.82
CA ALA A 239 -2.21 13.53 0.82
C ALA A 239 -1.43 13.64 2.14
N LEU A 240 -2.10 13.43 3.28
CA LEU A 240 -1.46 13.40 4.60
C LEU A 240 -0.43 12.28 4.73
N ALA A 241 -0.67 11.10 4.16
CA ALA A 241 0.33 10.03 4.14
C ALA A 241 1.57 10.38 3.33
N VAL A 242 1.41 11.08 2.20
CA VAL A 242 2.53 11.61 1.41
C VAL A 242 3.32 12.63 2.23
N LEU A 243 2.66 13.61 2.84
CA LEU A 243 3.33 14.64 3.65
C LEU A 243 4.11 14.05 4.84
N ARG A 244 3.48 13.16 5.61
CA ARG A 244 4.11 12.45 6.74
C ARG A 244 5.31 11.59 6.34
N SER A 245 5.40 11.17 5.07
CA SER A 245 6.56 10.43 4.58
C SER A 245 7.83 11.27 4.59
N PHE A 246 7.73 12.60 4.55
CA PHE A 246 8.89 13.49 4.60
C PHE A 246 9.25 13.97 6.01
N GLU A 247 8.39 13.72 7.00
CA GLU A 247 8.61 14.15 8.38
C GLU A 247 9.61 13.23 9.11
N SER A 248 10.48 13.84 9.93
CA SER A 248 11.23 13.12 10.97
C SER A 248 10.26 12.71 12.09
N VAL A 249 10.54 11.64 12.84
CA VAL A 249 9.77 11.30 14.06
C VAL A 249 10.04 12.36 15.13
N ALA A 250 9.42 13.53 15.01
CA ALA A 250 9.19 14.38 16.16
C ALA A 250 7.94 13.83 16.85
N GLU A 251 8.08 13.50 18.13
CA GLU A 251 7.06 12.99 19.05
C GLU A 251 5.65 13.52 18.72
N GLU A 252 4.81 12.69 18.09
CA GLU A 252 3.36 12.87 18.17
C GLU A 252 3.00 12.41 19.59
N PRO A 253 2.66 13.30 20.55
CA PRO A 253 2.18 12.85 21.83
C PRO A 253 0.89 12.08 21.54
N LEU A 254 0.82 10.83 21.99
CA LEU A 254 -0.45 10.19 22.21
C LEU A 254 -1.20 11.12 23.18
N THR A 255 -2.08 11.98 22.66
CA THR A 255 -2.92 12.87 23.47
C THR A 255 -3.57 12.01 24.54
N GLN A 256 -3.11 12.15 25.79
CA GLN A 256 -3.75 11.51 26.92
C GLN A 256 -5.15 12.11 27.05
N PRO A 257 -6.16 11.31 27.44
CA PRO A 257 -7.47 11.86 27.71
C PRO A 257 -7.36 12.92 28.82
N PRO A 258 -8.19 13.97 28.79
CA PRO A 258 -8.14 15.02 29.81
C PRO A 258 -8.37 14.39 31.18
N GLU A 259 -7.45 14.64 32.12
CA GLU A 259 -7.69 14.35 33.53
C GLU A 259 -8.98 15.06 33.95
N THR A 260 -9.94 14.27 34.39
CA THR A 260 -11.18 14.76 34.98
C THR A 260 -10.82 15.51 36.26
N ALA A 261 -11.02 16.83 36.25
CA ALA A 261 -11.11 17.66 37.44
C ALA A 261 -12.55 17.67 37.98
#